data_AF-A0AAD9TPK4-F1
#
_entry.id   AF-A0AAD9TPK4-F1
#
_cell.length_a   1.000
_cell.length_b   1.000
_cell.length_c   1.000
_cell.angle_alpha   90.00
_cell.angle_beta   90.00
_cell.angle_gamma   90.00
#
_symmetry.space_group_name_H-M   'P 1'
#
loop_
_entity.id
_entity.type
_entity.pdbx_description
1 polymer ?
#
loop_
_entity_poly.entity_id
_entity_poly.type
_entity_poly.pdbx_seq_one_letter_code
_entity_poly.pdbx_strand_id
1 'polypeptide(L)'
;MIYTHPVFYFEFSDNMGTRCPTGNFNKFKDSNGKFNEILRSNVKGMLSLYETTHLRLQGEDILEEALTFSKAHLIKSLTENSIPHLAKQIINALELPLHKSMPRLEALKFISFYEQEESRNETLLLFAKLDLNRVQLLHQQELSHLSRHMLIRLDREMTLLMRLV
;
A
#
# COMPACT_ATOMS: atom_id res chain seq x y z
N MET A 1 -4.94 11.65 -11.28
CA MET A 1 -3.49 11.54 -10.98
C MET A 1 -3.39 10.60 -9.78
N ILE A 2 -2.92 9.36 -9.79
CA ILE A 2 -1.94 8.57 -10.57
C ILE A 2 -2.49 7.13 -10.62
N TYR A 3 -3.24 6.73 -11.65
CA TYR A 3 -3.82 5.38 -11.71
C TYR A 3 -3.94 4.90 -13.16
N THR A 4 -2.85 4.45 -13.75
CA THR A 4 -2.90 3.58 -14.92
C THR A 4 -2.66 2.15 -14.44
N HIS A 5 -3.79 1.45 -14.23
CA HIS A 5 -3.98 0.05 -13.82
C HIS A 5 -3.69 -0.33 -12.36
N PRO A 6 -4.55 0.18 -11.47
CA PRO A 6 -5.25 -0.65 -10.50
C PRO A 6 -6.75 -0.43 -10.70
N VAL A 7 -7.31 -1.02 -11.76
CA VAL A 7 -8.78 -1.03 -11.99
C VAL A 7 -9.50 -1.60 -10.76
N PHE A 8 -8.83 -2.45 -9.97
CA PHE A 8 -9.39 -3.03 -8.75
C PHE A 8 -9.36 -2.13 -7.51
N TYR A 9 -8.44 -1.19 -7.38
CA TYR A 9 -8.33 -0.38 -6.16
C TYR A 9 -9.16 0.90 -6.27
N PHE A 10 -9.25 1.49 -7.48
CA PHE A 10 -9.95 2.76 -7.67
C PHE A 10 -11.44 2.60 -7.96
N GLU A 11 -11.88 1.56 -8.68
CA GLU A 11 -13.31 1.20 -8.74
C GLU A 11 -13.85 0.76 -7.34
N PHE A 12 -12.94 0.49 -6.40
CA PHE A 12 -13.20 0.18 -4.99
C PHE A 12 -13.18 1.40 -4.04
N SER A 13 -12.63 2.54 -4.47
CA SER A 13 -12.50 3.75 -3.64
C SER A 13 -13.08 5.04 -4.25
N ASP A 14 -13.47 5.05 -5.53
CA ASP A 14 -13.93 6.25 -6.24
C ASP A 14 -15.34 6.73 -5.87
N ASN A 15 -15.96 6.14 -4.86
CA ASN A 15 -17.15 6.71 -4.24
C ASN A 15 -16.98 6.77 -2.72
N MET A 16 -16.52 7.93 -2.24
CA MET A 16 -17.00 8.52 -0.98
C MET A 16 -17.16 7.52 0.19
N GLY A 17 -16.09 6.86 0.63
CA GLY A 17 -16.15 6.01 1.83
C GLY A 17 -17.16 4.85 1.78
N THR A 18 -17.62 4.44 0.60
CA THR A 18 -18.55 3.32 0.44
C THR A 18 -17.82 2.05 0.04
N ARG A 19 -18.16 0.96 0.72
CA ARG A 19 -17.59 -0.36 0.50
C ARG A 19 -18.15 -0.99 -0.77
N CYS A 20 -17.30 -1.60 -1.60
CA CYS A 20 -17.81 -2.43 -2.70
C CYS A 20 -18.61 -3.64 -2.18
N PRO A 21 -19.76 -3.94 -2.82
CA PRO A 21 -20.47 -5.18 -2.55
C PRO A 21 -19.61 -6.39 -2.87
N THR A 22 -19.51 -7.33 -1.92
CA THR A 22 -18.79 -8.60 -2.08
C THR A 22 -19.32 -9.45 -3.23
N GLY A 23 -20.58 -9.26 -3.62
CA GLY A 23 -21.17 -9.90 -4.79
C GLY A 23 -20.44 -9.64 -6.11
N ASN A 24 -19.69 -8.52 -6.22
CA ASN A 24 -18.92 -8.21 -7.42
C ASN A 24 -17.75 -9.18 -7.65
N PHE A 25 -17.32 -9.94 -6.64
CA PHE A 25 -16.25 -10.93 -6.80
C PHE A 25 -16.73 -12.24 -7.45
N ASN A 26 -18.05 -12.49 -7.50
CA ASN A 26 -18.62 -13.67 -8.15
C ASN A 26 -18.32 -13.71 -9.65
N LYS A 27 -18.11 -12.56 -10.30
CA LYS A 27 -17.72 -12.50 -11.72
C LYS A 27 -16.35 -13.11 -12.03
N PHE A 28 -15.54 -13.35 -11.00
CA PHE A 28 -14.23 -13.98 -11.11
C PHE A 28 -14.27 -15.48 -10.83
N LYS A 29 -15.46 -16.04 -10.57
CA LYS A 29 -15.64 -17.47 -10.37
C LYS A 29 -15.97 -18.19 -11.68
N ASP A 30 -15.54 -19.43 -11.77
CA ASP A 30 -15.87 -20.34 -12.86
C ASP A 30 -17.28 -20.96 -12.67
N SER A 31 -17.70 -21.81 -13.60
CA SER A 31 -18.97 -22.54 -13.51
C SER A 31 -19.06 -23.48 -12.30
N ASN A 32 -17.94 -23.82 -11.67
CA ASN A 32 -17.88 -24.65 -10.46
C ASN A 32 -17.96 -23.80 -9.18
N GLY A 33 -18.08 -22.48 -9.30
CA GLY A 33 -18.15 -21.56 -8.17
C GLY A 33 -16.80 -21.32 -7.48
N LYS A 34 -15.68 -21.65 -8.13
CA LYS A 34 -14.31 -21.39 -7.63
C LYS A 34 -13.66 -20.25 -8.39
N PHE A 35 -12.74 -19.52 -7.76
CA PHE A 35 -11.96 -18.51 -8.46
C PHE A 35 -11.25 -19.08 -9.70
N ASN A 36 -11.40 -18.38 -10.82
CA ASN A 36 -10.95 -18.85 -12.12
C ASN A 36 -9.41 -18.87 -12.21
N GLU A 37 -8.85 -20.06 -12.47
CA GLU A 37 -7.42 -20.29 -12.65
C GLU A 37 -6.80 -19.51 -13.82
N ILE A 38 -7.60 -19.06 -14.80
CA ILE A 38 -7.13 -18.20 -15.91
C ILE A 38 -6.56 -16.87 -15.38
N LEU A 39 -6.99 -16.42 -14.19
CA LEU A 39 -6.49 -15.21 -13.53
C LEU A 39 -5.04 -15.36 -13.03
N ARG A 40 -4.51 -16.59 -12.95
CA ARG A 40 -3.15 -16.89 -12.48
C ARG A 40 -2.05 -16.19 -13.26
N SER A 41 -2.25 -15.97 -14.56
CA SER A 41 -1.25 -15.33 -15.43
C SER A 41 -1.08 -13.83 -15.12
N ASN A 42 -2.08 -13.21 -14.48
CA ASN A 42 -2.04 -11.80 -14.12
C ASN A 42 -1.58 -11.60 -12.67
N VAL A 43 -0.26 -11.63 -12.46
CA VAL A 43 0.35 -11.45 -11.12
C VAL A 43 -0.03 -10.12 -10.47
N LYS A 44 -0.11 -9.03 -11.26
CA LYS A 44 -0.52 -7.70 -10.76
C LYS A 44 -1.99 -7.68 -10.32
N GLY A 45 -2.85 -8.35 -11.08
CA GLY A 45 -4.26 -8.57 -10.71
C GLY A 45 -4.39 -9.41 -9.45
N MET A 46 -3.56 -10.45 -9.30
CA MET A 46 -3.54 -11.30 -8.11
C MET A 46 -3.12 -10.53 -6.85
N LEU A 47 -2.09 -9.67 -6.98
CA LEU A 47 -1.65 -8.79 -5.90
C LEU A 47 -2.75 -7.81 -5.50
N SER A 48 -3.45 -7.23 -6.48
CA SER A 48 -4.58 -6.33 -6.23
C SER A 48 -5.74 -7.04 -5.51
N LEU A 49 -6.06 -8.26 -5.91
CA LEU A 49 -7.07 -9.09 -5.25
C LEU A 49 -6.68 -9.39 -3.81
N TYR A 50 -5.44 -9.80 -3.59
CA TYR A 50 -4.88 -10.06 -2.26
C TYR A 50 -5.03 -8.84 -1.34
N GLU A 51 -4.61 -7.66 -1.80
CA GLU A 51 -4.72 -6.42 -1.02
C GLU A 51 -6.18 -6.02 -0.71
N THR A 52 -7.12 -6.38 -1.58
CA THR A 52 -8.54 -6.09 -1.38
C THR A 52 -9.18 -7.01 -0.35
N THR A 53 -8.79 -8.29 -0.31
CA THR A 53 -9.31 -9.29 0.66
C THR A 53 -9.01 -8.95 2.12
N HIS A 54 -8.07 -8.05 2.29
CA HIS A 54 -7.56 -7.55 3.53
C HIS A 54 -8.44 -6.43 4.11
N LEU A 55 -9.35 -5.87 3.30
CA LEU A 55 -10.43 -4.96 3.73
C LEU A 55 -11.72 -5.70 4.14
N ARG A 56 -11.69 -7.04 4.21
CA ARG A 56 -12.87 -7.85 4.54
C ARG A 56 -13.38 -7.61 5.96
N LEU A 57 -14.68 -7.82 6.15
CA LEU A 57 -15.32 -7.93 7.47
C LEU A 57 -15.67 -9.39 7.76
N GLN A 58 -16.00 -9.67 9.02
CA GLN A 58 -16.44 -10.99 9.44
C GLN A 58 -17.70 -11.42 8.67
N GLY A 59 -17.73 -12.68 8.20
CA GLY A 59 -18.85 -13.26 7.45
C GLY A 59 -18.79 -13.09 5.94
N GLU A 60 -17.69 -12.59 5.39
CA GLU A 60 -17.49 -12.44 3.94
C GLU A 60 -16.70 -13.61 3.33
N ASP A 61 -17.37 -14.75 3.22
CA ASP A 61 -16.76 -16.02 2.77
C ASP A 61 -16.05 -15.91 1.42
N ILE A 62 -16.60 -15.12 0.50
CA ILE A 62 -15.99 -14.89 -0.82
C ILE A 62 -14.64 -14.17 -0.74
N LEU A 63 -14.45 -13.28 0.23
CA LEU A 63 -13.17 -12.60 0.43
C LEU A 63 -12.17 -13.48 1.20
N GLU A 64 -12.64 -14.39 2.04
CA GLU A 64 -11.78 -15.39 2.68
C GLU A 64 -11.27 -16.42 1.64
N GLU A 65 -12.15 -16.86 0.73
CA GLU A 65 -11.76 -17.70 -0.40
C GLU A 65 -10.78 -16.96 -1.32
N ALA A 66 -11.06 -15.70 -1.67
CA ALA A 66 -10.19 -14.88 -2.49
C ALA A 66 -8.82 -14.64 -1.83
N LEU A 67 -8.76 -14.47 -0.50
CA LEU A 67 -7.49 -14.36 0.23
C LEU A 67 -6.66 -15.62 0.05
N THR A 68 -7.28 -16.78 0.28
CA THR A 68 -6.60 -18.08 0.19
C THR A 68 -6.11 -18.32 -1.22
N PHE A 69 -6.97 -18.09 -2.22
CA PHE A 69 -6.65 -18.23 -3.64
C PHE A 69 -5.50 -17.31 -4.06
N SER A 70 -5.60 -16.02 -3.73
CA SER A 70 -4.60 -15.03 -4.17
C SER A 70 -3.26 -15.23 -3.49
N LYS A 71 -3.24 -15.51 -2.20
CA LYS A 71 -2.02 -15.80 -1.45
C LYS A 71 -1.26 -17.00 -2.01
N ALA A 72 -1.96 -18.10 -2.30
CA ALA A 72 -1.35 -19.31 -2.87
C ALA A 72 -0.68 -19.02 -4.22
N HIS A 73 -1.36 -18.26 -5.08
CA HIS A 73 -0.85 -17.89 -6.40
C HIS A 73 0.32 -16.91 -6.34
N LEU A 74 0.31 -15.95 -5.43
CA LEU A 74 1.42 -15.03 -5.20
C LEU A 74 2.68 -15.78 -4.75
N ILE A 75 2.55 -16.68 -3.77
CA ILE A 75 3.67 -17.51 -3.30
C ILE A 75 4.23 -18.35 -4.45
N LYS A 76 3.35 -18.97 -5.25
CA LYS A 76 3.76 -19.74 -6.43
C LYS A 76 4.51 -18.87 -7.44
N SER A 77 4.02 -17.66 -7.71
CA SER A 77 4.65 -16.73 -8.66
C SER A 77 6.08 -16.32 -8.26
N LEU A 78 6.38 -16.27 -6.95
CA LEU A 78 7.73 -16.00 -6.46
C LEU A 78 8.72 -17.14 -6.81
N THR A 79 8.23 -18.38 -6.93
CA THR A 79 9.06 -19.55 -7.28
C THR A 79 9.24 -19.75 -8.79
N GLU A 80 8.34 -19.20 -9.62
CA GLU A 80 8.27 -19.47 -11.07
C GLU A 80 8.99 -18.40 -11.93
N ASN A 81 10.01 -17.71 -11.41
CA ASN A 81 10.75 -16.61 -12.04
C ASN A 81 9.98 -15.29 -12.18
N SER A 82 9.54 -14.73 -11.04
CA SER A 82 8.98 -13.38 -11.02
C SER A 82 10.04 -12.31 -11.32
N ILE A 83 9.62 -11.23 -11.98
CA ILE A 83 10.47 -10.07 -12.25
C ILE A 83 10.94 -9.48 -10.89
N PRO A 84 12.24 -9.17 -10.69
CA PRO A 84 12.77 -8.85 -9.35
C PRO A 84 12.03 -7.74 -8.59
N HIS A 85 11.65 -6.65 -9.27
CA HIS A 85 10.92 -5.55 -8.61
C HIS A 85 9.47 -5.94 -8.25
N LEU A 86 8.83 -6.79 -9.06
CA LEU A 86 7.51 -7.34 -8.77
C LEU A 86 7.57 -8.35 -7.62
N ALA A 87 8.59 -9.21 -7.59
CA ALA A 87 8.83 -10.14 -6.48
C ALA A 87 8.93 -9.40 -5.14
N LYS A 88 9.69 -8.29 -5.12
CA LYS A 88 9.82 -7.43 -3.93
C LYS A 88 8.46 -6.86 -3.50
N GLN A 89 7.64 -6.43 -4.44
CA GLN A 89 6.31 -5.90 -4.14
C GLN A 89 5.39 -6.98 -3.54
N ILE A 90 5.44 -8.20 -4.07
CA ILE A 90 4.69 -9.34 -3.54
C ILE A 90 5.13 -9.67 -2.11
N ILE A 91 6.44 -9.73 -1.86
CA ILE A 91 6.99 -9.99 -0.52
C ILE A 91 6.50 -8.93 0.46
N ASN A 92 6.60 -7.65 0.11
CA ASN A 92 6.13 -6.56 0.97
C ASN A 92 4.64 -6.70 1.33
N ALA A 93 3.78 -7.02 0.35
CA ALA A 93 2.34 -7.20 0.59
C ALA A 93 2.06 -8.42 1.49
N LEU A 94 2.79 -9.53 1.29
CA LEU A 94 2.65 -10.74 2.11
C LEU A 94 3.13 -10.52 3.55
N GLU A 95 4.11 -9.66 3.78
CA GLU A 95 4.59 -9.25 5.11
C GLU A 95 3.61 -8.32 5.81
N LEU A 96 3.24 -7.22 5.13
CA LEU A 96 2.32 -6.22 5.65
C LEU A 96 1.44 -5.67 4.52
N PRO A 97 0.15 -6.02 4.49
CA PRO A 97 -0.79 -5.53 3.49
C PRO A 97 -0.88 -4.00 3.50
N LEU A 98 -1.08 -3.40 2.33
CA LEU A 98 -1.11 -1.96 2.08
C LEU A 98 -1.98 -1.20 3.10
N HIS A 99 -3.19 -1.69 3.37
CA HIS A 99 -4.15 -1.04 4.28
C HIS A 99 -3.73 -1.05 5.76
N LYS A 100 -2.76 -1.89 6.16
CA LYS A 100 -2.18 -1.94 7.52
C LYS A 100 -0.88 -1.15 7.61
N SER A 101 -0.34 -0.71 6.48
CA SER A 101 0.94 -0.02 6.40
C SER A 101 0.77 1.49 6.53
N MET A 102 1.86 2.18 6.87
CA MET A 102 1.87 3.65 6.90
C MET A 102 1.80 4.20 5.47
N PRO A 103 0.78 5.03 5.11
CA PRO A 103 0.60 5.49 3.74
C PRO A 103 1.84 6.17 3.13
N ARG A 104 2.60 6.91 3.94
CA ARG A 104 3.84 7.58 3.49
C ARG A 104 4.96 6.59 3.17
N LEU A 105 5.09 5.52 3.95
CA LEU A 105 6.08 4.47 3.69
C LEU A 105 5.72 3.68 2.42
N GLU A 106 4.44 3.40 2.22
CA GLU A 106 3.96 2.70 1.03
C GLU A 106 4.08 3.54 -0.23
N ALA A 107 3.82 4.85 -0.15
CA ALA A 107 4.07 5.78 -1.26
C ALA A 107 5.55 5.74 -1.70
N LEU A 108 6.50 5.73 -0.75
CA LEU A 108 7.93 5.59 -1.06
C LEU A 108 8.24 4.27 -1.79
N LYS A 109 7.80 3.15 -1.23
CA LYS A 109 8.00 1.81 -1.84
C LYS A 109 7.41 1.75 -3.23
N PHE A 110 6.20 2.30 -3.42
CA PHE A 110 5.50 2.29 -4.69
C PHE A 110 6.17 3.19 -5.73
N ILE A 111 6.66 4.39 -5.36
CA ILE A 111 7.44 5.25 -6.27
C ILE A 111 8.67 4.49 -6.79
N SER A 112 9.41 3.81 -5.91
CA SER A 112 10.57 3.00 -6.32
C SER A 112 10.20 1.82 -7.21
N PHE A 113 9.03 1.20 -6.99
CA PHE A 113 8.50 0.14 -7.85
C PHE A 113 8.10 0.71 -9.23
N TYR A 114 7.31 1.78 -9.26
CA TYR A 114 6.79 2.41 -10.48
C TYR A 114 7.89 2.98 -11.35
N GLU A 115 8.99 3.43 -10.75
CA GLU A 115 10.19 3.82 -11.47
C GLU A 115 10.80 2.67 -12.28
N GLN A 116 10.57 1.40 -11.93
CA GLN A 116 11.10 0.25 -12.68
C GLN A 116 10.13 -0.25 -13.77
N GLU A 117 8.93 0.30 -13.85
CA GLU A 117 7.90 -0.13 -14.80
C GLU A 117 8.16 0.45 -16.19
N GLU A 118 8.13 -0.39 -17.22
CA GLU A 118 8.33 0.04 -18.61
C GLU A 118 7.21 0.96 -19.10
N SER A 119 5.98 0.76 -18.60
CA SER A 119 4.80 1.55 -18.95
C SER A 119 4.65 2.84 -18.11
N ARG A 120 5.68 3.23 -17.36
CA ARG A 120 5.62 4.38 -16.46
C ARG A 120 5.41 5.69 -17.21
N ASN A 121 4.61 6.57 -16.63
CA ASN A 121 4.45 7.94 -17.09
C ASN A 121 5.48 8.83 -16.36
N GLU A 122 6.40 9.42 -17.13
CA GLU A 122 7.50 10.21 -16.56
C GLU A 122 7.02 11.49 -15.86
N THR A 123 6.01 12.17 -16.39
CA THR A 123 5.40 13.34 -15.74
C THR A 123 4.82 12.98 -14.38
N LEU A 124 4.19 11.81 -14.32
CA LEU A 124 3.55 11.28 -13.13
C LEU A 124 4.56 10.88 -12.06
N LEU A 125 5.63 10.20 -12.47
CA LEU A 125 6.74 9.82 -11.61
C LEU A 125 7.45 11.06 -11.04
N LEU A 126 7.71 12.05 -11.89
CA LEU A 126 8.32 13.32 -11.48
C LEU A 126 7.44 14.04 -10.44
N PHE A 127 6.14 14.15 -10.71
CA PHE A 127 5.19 14.75 -9.79
C PHE A 127 5.21 14.05 -8.42
N ALA A 128 5.14 12.71 -8.41
CA ALA A 128 5.13 11.93 -7.16
C ALA A 128 6.41 12.14 -6.34
N LYS A 129 7.58 12.18 -6.99
CA LYS A 129 8.87 12.46 -6.33
C LYS A 129 8.92 13.87 -5.74
N LEU A 130 8.43 14.87 -6.47
CA LEU A 130 8.40 16.25 -6.00
C LEU A 130 7.45 16.43 -4.80
N ASP A 131 6.26 15.83 -4.84
CA ASP A 131 5.32 15.88 -3.72
C ASP A 131 5.91 15.22 -2.46
N LEU A 132 6.51 14.03 -2.61
CA LEU A 132 7.17 13.33 -1.51
C LEU A 132 8.26 14.20 -0.86
N ASN A 133 9.13 14.78 -1.67
CA ASN A 133 10.21 15.65 -1.20
C ASN A 133 9.68 16.90 -0.49
N ARG A 134 8.63 17.53 -1.05
CA ARG A 134 7.99 18.70 -0.45
C ARG A 134 7.44 18.39 0.94
N VAL A 135 6.71 17.28 1.08
CA VAL A 135 6.15 16.88 2.37
C VAL A 135 7.24 16.50 3.36
N GLN A 136 8.28 15.80 2.90
CA GLN A 136 9.42 15.45 3.75
C GLN A 136 10.13 16.70 4.29
N LEU A 137 10.29 17.75 3.48
CA LEU A 137 10.84 19.02 3.91
C LEU A 137 9.97 19.68 5.00
N LEU A 138 8.65 19.66 4.84
CA LEU A 138 7.72 20.21 5.85
C LEU A 138 7.85 19.44 7.18
N HIS A 139 7.86 18.11 7.15
CA HIS A 139 8.06 17.30 8.35
C HIS A 139 9.41 17.59 9.02
N GLN A 140 10.48 17.81 8.26
CA GLN A 140 11.79 18.19 8.82
C GLN A 140 11.75 19.55 9.52
N GLN A 141 11.04 20.52 8.95
CA GLN A 141 10.85 21.83 9.58
C GLN A 141 10.05 21.69 10.88
N GLU A 142 8.93 20.99 10.87
CA GLU A 142 8.11 20.73 12.05
C GLU A 142 8.92 20.04 13.16
N LEU A 143 9.66 18.99 12.82
CA LEU A 143 10.55 18.29 13.76
C LEU A 143 11.64 19.21 14.32
N SER A 144 12.24 20.07 13.50
CA SER A 144 13.23 21.06 13.96
C SER A 144 12.63 22.04 14.97
N HIS A 145 11.42 22.55 14.69
CA HIS A 145 10.71 23.44 15.60
C HIS A 145 10.37 22.77 16.93
N LEU A 146 9.83 21.55 16.89
CA LEU A 146 9.50 20.78 18.09
C LEU A 146 10.75 20.46 18.92
N SER A 147 11.83 20.04 18.26
CA SER A 147 13.09 19.72 18.93
C SER A 147 13.68 20.93 19.64
N ARG A 148 13.69 22.10 18.97
CA ARG A 148 14.14 23.36 19.56
C ARG A 148 13.28 23.77 20.76
N HIS A 149 11.97 23.64 20.66
CA HIS A 149 11.06 23.97 21.75
C HIS A 149 11.30 23.06 22.96
N MET A 150 11.44 21.75 22.75
CA MET A 150 11.73 20.81 23.83
C MET A 150 13.05 21.11 24.52
N LEU A 151 14.11 21.45 23.77
CA LEU A 151 15.40 21.85 24.34
C LEU A 151 15.29 23.09 25.22
N ILE A 152 14.61 24.15 24.76
CA ILE A 152 14.41 25.38 25.53
C ILE A 152 13.62 25.10 26.82
N ARG A 153 12.63 24.21 26.76
CA ARG A 153 11.83 23.85 27.94
C ARG A 153 12.67 23.12 28.98
N LEU A 154 13.46 22.13 28.57
CA LEU A 154 14.35 21.39 29.46
C LEU A 154 15.40 22.31 30.10
N ASP A 155 15.98 23.23 29.32
CA ASP A 155 16.95 24.22 29.82
C ASP A 155 16.34 25.15 30.88
N ARG A 156 15.09 25.60 30.67
CA ARG A 156 14.35 26.39 31.66
C ARG A 156 14.05 25.61 32.93
N GLU A 157 13.59 24.36 32.81
CA GLU A 157 13.29 23.52 33.98
C GLU A 157 14.56 23.25 34.80
N MET A 158 15.69 22.92 34.15
CA MET A 158 16.99 22.76 34.81
C MET A 158 17.46 24.05 35.48
N THR A 159 17.30 25.20 34.81
CA THR A 159 17.65 26.51 35.37
C THR A 159 16.81 26.83 36.61
N LEU A 160 15.52 26.50 36.60
CA LEU A 160 14.63 26.71 37.76
C LEU A 160 15.01 25.77 38.92
N LEU A 161 15.33 24.51 38.65
CA LEU A 161 15.76 23.55 39.68
C LEU A 161 17.08 23.95 40.33
N MET A 162 18.06 24.46 39.57
CA MET A 162 19.32 24.96 40.12
C MET A 162 19.17 26.22 40.98
N ARG A 163 18.05 26.94 40.90
CA ARG A 163 17.78 28.10 41.76
C ARG A 163 17.09 27.74 43.08
N LEU A 164 16.63 26.49 43.22
CA LEU A 164 15.90 25.99 44.38
C LEU A 164 16.76 25.13 45.34
N VAL A 165 18.03 24.92 45.01
CA VAL A 165 19.05 24.23 45.82
C VAL A 165 20.13 25.24 46.18
#